data_AF-A0A239GF02-F1
#
_entry.id   AF-A0A239GF02-F1
#
_cell.length_a   1.000
_cell.length_b   1.000
_cell.length_c   1.000
_cell.angle_alpha   90.00
_cell.angle_beta   90.00
_cell.angle_gamma   90.00
#
_symmetry.space_group_name_H-M   'P 1'
#
loop_
_entity.id
_entity.type
_entity.pdbx_description
1 polymer ?
#
loop_
_entity_poly.entity_id
_entity_poly.type
_entity_poly.pdbx_seq_one_letter_code
_entity_poly.pdbx_strand_id
1 'polypeptide(L)'
;MRIDGAAVALRPRWLLTLPLLWALLVALGALVTGPWAGRWPVPAEDAVVRYLSEHRTGAGDAVSQGLSLVAGTQGVIAVTLLCVVALLVLPRTPRRAAAYFLAGAVAAQSAVFVLVTMCVERLRPDVPHLEQAPPASSFPSGHSGAALALYGGLAVLAARGTRHPWRLPAVALLLCLPAAVAVSRLYAGMHHPSDVVGGLLNGACSLFVLARALPPSGGPHGRPPGPRSRAAAGGRGAVVVRHPHACPDELAEAIRAVLDRHGYTDQRWTLTTVERPNGELEALAARHGTALVVACGGDGTVRACAEPLLGTDTALAIVPCGTGNLLARNLRLPLDPAAALERALAGRTTRIDVGRVHGDGLPATCFTVMAGAGFDAAMVRDASDRLKARLGWSAYVVSGAGHLTDPRMHLAMRLDGGPELQRRARMVLIGNVGVLQGGLPLLPAARPDSGRLDLVLLNPRGLTGWAAAAGHLAVRMLPRRAGRSGDTATGSPVARGALEYFQARRIDIGFATPQARELDGDVVADGTRLTIEVQPGALPVRLPAPTPVPAAARAPRHDDHAVTSGG
;
A
#
# COMPACT_ATOMS: atom_id res chain seq x y z
N MET A 1 13.02 7.82 11.51
CA MET A 1 12.14 6.88 12.25
C MET A 1 10.75 6.84 11.59
N ARG A 2 10.65 6.31 10.36
CA ARG A 2 9.42 6.24 9.54
C ARG A 2 8.49 5.18 10.09
N ILE A 3 7.17 5.41 10.21
CA ILE A 3 6.16 4.39 10.56
C ILE A 3 5.56 3.87 9.25
N ASP A 4 5.74 2.57 8.95
CA ASP A 4 5.17 1.89 7.78
C ASP A 4 3.65 1.92 7.83
N GLY A 5 3.05 2.79 7.02
CA GLY A 5 1.64 2.77 6.71
C GLY A 5 1.35 1.75 5.61
N ALA A 6 1.69 0.47 5.81
CA ALA A 6 1.00 -0.58 5.09
C ALA A 6 -0.45 -0.50 5.56
N ALA A 7 -1.31 0.19 4.80
CA ALA A 7 -2.74 0.05 4.99
C ALA A 7 -3.02 -1.43 4.79
N VAL A 8 -3.26 -2.11 5.92
CA VAL A 8 -3.84 -3.43 5.99
C VAL A 8 -5.14 -3.35 5.20
N ALA A 9 -5.07 -3.67 3.91
CA ALA A 9 -6.24 -3.72 3.05
C ALA A 9 -6.96 -5.02 3.37
N LEU A 10 -7.59 -5.07 4.54
CA LEU A 10 -8.63 -6.04 4.85
C LEU A 10 -9.70 -5.84 3.78
N ARG A 11 -9.80 -6.76 2.82
CA ARG A 11 -10.90 -6.74 1.85
C ARG A 11 -12.21 -6.59 2.64
N PRO A 12 -13.18 -5.77 2.22
CA PRO A 12 -14.41 -5.49 3.00
C PRO A 12 -15.12 -6.76 3.49
N ARG A 13 -15.09 -7.83 2.67
CA ARG A 13 -15.62 -9.16 3.02
C ARG A 13 -15.04 -9.79 4.29
N TRP A 14 -13.78 -9.51 4.63
CA TRP A 14 -13.12 -10.00 5.84
C TRP A 14 -13.35 -9.08 7.05
N LEU A 15 -13.79 -7.84 6.85
CA LEU A 15 -14.25 -7.01 7.96
C LEU A 15 -15.61 -7.47 8.46
N LEU A 16 -16.45 -8.03 7.57
CA LEU A 16 -17.75 -8.60 7.93
C LEU A 16 -17.67 -9.86 8.79
N THR A 17 -16.52 -10.56 8.85
CA THR A 17 -16.40 -11.79 9.64
C THR A 17 -16.37 -11.54 11.14
N LEU A 18 -15.90 -10.39 11.62
CA LEU A 18 -15.91 -10.08 13.06
C LEU A 18 -17.33 -9.77 13.58
N PRO A 19 -18.15 -8.95 12.90
CA PRO A 19 -19.57 -8.79 13.24
C PRO A 19 -20.36 -10.10 13.13
N LEU A 20 -20.11 -10.93 12.11
CA LEU A 20 -20.75 -12.24 11.97
C LEU A 20 -20.36 -13.19 13.12
N LEU A 21 -19.09 -13.21 13.51
CA LEU A 21 -18.60 -13.96 14.65
C LEU A 21 -19.24 -13.47 15.95
N TRP A 22 -19.34 -12.16 16.16
CA TRP A 22 -20.03 -11.58 17.30
C TRP A 22 -21.50 -12.03 17.34
N ALA A 23 -22.23 -11.92 16.23
CA ALA A 23 -23.62 -12.36 16.14
C ALA A 23 -23.77 -13.86 16.41
N LEU A 24 -22.86 -14.69 15.88
CA LEU A 24 -22.83 -16.13 16.14
C LEU A 24 -22.59 -16.43 17.61
N LEU A 25 -21.62 -15.77 18.26
CA LEU A 25 -21.34 -15.96 19.68
C LEU A 25 -22.49 -15.49 20.56
N VAL A 26 -23.14 -14.38 20.24
CA VAL A 26 -24.36 -13.94 20.94
C VAL A 26 -25.47 -14.97 20.78
N ALA A 27 -25.69 -15.50 19.57
CA ALA A 27 -26.70 -16.53 19.33
C ALA A 27 -26.38 -17.83 20.10
N LEU A 28 -25.12 -18.29 20.10
CA LEU A 28 -24.69 -19.46 20.86
C LEU A 28 -24.83 -19.23 22.37
N GLY A 29 -24.45 -18.04 22.86
CA GLY A 29 -24.62 -17.66 24.25
C GLY A 29 -26.09 -17.68 24.67
N ALA A 30 -26.97 -17.08 23.88
CA ALA A 30 -28.42 -17.09 24.10
C ALA A 30 -29.03 -18.50 24.05
N LEU A 31 -28.50 -19.38 23.20
CA LEU A 31 -28.91 -20.79 23.15
C LEU A 31 -28.55 -21.51 24.45
N VAL A 32 -27.31 -21.34 24.91
CA VAL A 32 -26.78 -22.01 26.12
C VAL A 32 -27.41 -21.45 27.40
N THR A 33 -27.74 -20.15 27.46
CA THR A 33 -28.42 -19.54 28.62
C THR A 33 -29.94 -19.72 28.62
N GLY A 34 -30.56 -20.00 27.46
CA GLY A 34 -32.00 -20.17 27.33
C GLY A 34 -32.40 -21.60 26.94
N PRO A 35 -32.75 -21.87 25.67
CA PRO A 35 -33.35 -23.14 25.23
C PRO A 35 -32.57 -24.41 25.56
N TRP A 36 -31.24 -24.32 25.67
CA TRP A 36 -30.37 -25.46 25.95
C TRP A 36 -29.93 -25.56 27.42
N ALA A 37 -30.26 -24.59 28.28
CA ALA A 37 -29.81 -24.59 29.68
C ALA A 37 -30.16 -25.88 30.44
N GLY A 38 -31.33 -26.47 30.15
CA GLY A 38 -31.79 -27.73 30.74
C GLY A 38 -31.64 -28.97 29.84
N ARG A 39 -30.93 -28.88 28.70
CA ARG A 39 -30.81 -29.97 27.71
C ARG A 39 -29.35 -30.24 27.39
N TRP A 40 -29.05 -31.49 27.08
CA TRP A 40 -27.71 -31.88 26.60
C TRP A 40 -27.24 -30.93 25.47
N PRO A 41 -25.99 -30.40 25.51
CA PRO A 41 -24.88 -30.80 26.39
C PRO A 41 -24.71 -29.98 27.68
N VAL A 42 -25.52 -28.95 27.96
CA VAL A 42 -25.24 -27.97 29.03
C VAL A 42 -25.18 -28.60 30.43
N PRO A 43 -26.11 -29.49 30.85
CA PRO A 43 -26.00 -30.14 32.16
C PRO A 43 -24.80 -31.09 32.31
N ALA A 44 -24.25 -31.58 31.19
CA ALA A 44 -23.07 -32.45 31.21
C ALA A 44 -21.77 -31.66 31.39
N GLU A 45 -21.77 -30.37 31.07
CA GLU A 45 -20.67 -29.45 31.32
C GLU A 45 -20.40 -29.28 32.82
N ASP A 46 -21.47 -29.18 33.61
CA ASP A 46 -21.40 -29.07 35.06
C ASP A 46 -20.73 -30.30 35.69
N ALA A 47 -21.00 -31.51 35.15
CA ALA A 47 -20.37 -32.74 35.61
C ALA A 47 -18.85 -32.74 35.38
N VAL A 48 -18.39 -32.20 34.24
CA VAL A 48 -16.95 -32.07 33.93
C VAL A 48 -16.27 -31.11 34.90
N VAL A 49 -16.85 -29.93 35.13
CA VAL A 49 -16.26 -28.93 36.01
C VAL A 49 -16.28 -29.39 37.48
N ARG A 50 -17.36 -30.04 37.91
CA ARG A 50 -17.46 -30.63 39.26
C ARG A 50 -16.41 -31.70 39.48
N TYR A 51 -16.25 -32.62 38.54
CA TYR A 51 -15.21 -33.65 38.60
C TYR A 51 -13.81 -33.03 38.79
N LEU A 52 -13.47 -32.01 38.00
CA LEU A 52 -12.19 -31.31 38.12
C LEU A 52 -12.03 -30.59 39.47
N SER A 53 -13.11 -30.01 40.00
CA SER A 53 -13.11 -29.34 41.31
C SER A 53 -12.90 -30.31 42.47
N GLU A 54 -13.45 -31.52 42.38
CA GLU A 54 -13.31 -32.56 43.40
C GLU A 54 -11.91 -33.22 43.39
N HIS A 55 -11.25 -33.27 42.23
CA HIS A 55 -9.95 -33.89 42.04
C HIS A 55 -8.78 -32.89 42.04
N ARG A 56 -8.93 -31.75 42.74
CA ARG A 56 -7.87 -30.76 42.84
C ARG A 56 -6.69 -31.25 43.68
N THR A 57 -5.48 -30.85 43.29
CA THR A 57 -4.23 -31.16 43.99
C THR A 57 -3.44 -29.87 44.19
N GLY A 58 -2.63 -29.78 45.25
CA GLY A 58 -1.82 -28.58 45.51
C GLY A 58 -0.86 -28.22 44.36
N ALA A 59 -0.32 -29.23 43.66
CA ALA A 59 0.49 -29.01 42.46
C ALA A 59 -0.35 -28.48 41.28
N GLY A 60 -1.56 -29.04 41.07
CA GLY A 60 -2.51 -28.55 40.06
C GLY A 60 -2.96 -27.12 40.32
N ASP A 61 -3.17 -26.76 41.59
CA ASP A 61 -3.57 -25.41 42.00
C ASP A 61 -2.46 -24.38 41.70
N ALA A 62 -1.21 -24.72 42.03
CA ALA A 62 -0.06 -23.86 41.73
C ALA A 62 0.14 -23.66 40.22
N VAL A 63 0.02 -24.73 39.42
CA VAL A 63 0.08 -24.65 37.96
C VAL A 63 -1.06 -23.80 37.40
N SER A 64 -2.28 -23.99 37.92
CA SER A 64 -3.45 -23.21 37.52
C SER A 64 -3.24 -21.73 37.79
N GLN A 65 -2.82 -21.35 39.00
CA GLN A 65 -2.53 -19.95 39.36
C GLN A 65 -1.42 -19.33 38.49
N GLY A 66 -0.35 -20.08 38.20
CA GLY A 66 0.73 -19.61 37.31
C GLY A 66 0.23 -19.33 35.89
N LEU A 67 -0.60 -20.22 35.34
CA LEU A 67 -1.23 -20.02 34.03
C LEU A 67 -2.21 -18.83 34.04
N SER A 68 -2.93 -18.60 35.14
CA SER A 68 -3.81 -17.44 35.30
C SER A 68 -3.06 -16.12 35.25
N LEU A 69 -1.88 -16.02 35.87
CA LEU A 69 -1.07 -14.81 35.85
C LEU A 69 -0.65 -14.44 34.42
N VAL A 70 -0.31 -15.46 33.63
CA VAL A 70 0.20 -15.33 32.26
C VAL A 70 -0.94 -15.14 31.23
N ALA A 71 -2.15 -15.61 31.56
CA ALA A 71 -3.35 -15.47 30.71
C ALA A 71 -4.31 -14.37 31.16
N GLY A 72 -4.09 -13.78 32.33
CA GLY A 72 -4.87 -12.69 32.89
C GLY A 72 -4.81 -11.45 32.01
N THR A 73 -5.84 -10.60 32.08
CA THR A 73 -5.93 -9.36 31.28
C THR A 73 -4.65 -8.52 31.36
N GLN A 74 -4.13 -8.31 32.58
CA GLN A 74 -2.89 -7.56 32.79
C GLN A 74 -1.67 -8.27 32.20
N GLY A 75 -1.56 -9.59 32.37
CA GLY A 75 -0.48 -10.41 31.82
C GLY A 75 -0.47 -10.40 30.30
N VAL A 76 -1.62 -10.63 29.66
CA VAL A 76 -1.77 -10.59 28.20
C VAL A 76 -1.43 -9.21 27.65
N ILE A 77 -1.93 -8.13 28.26
CA ILE A 77 -1.60 -6.75 27.85
C ILE A 77 -0.10 -6.50 27.98
N ALA A 78 0.49 -6.83 29.13
CA ALA A 78 1.92 -6.60 29.38
C ALA A 78 2.80 -7.38 28.40
N VAL A 79 2.55 -8.67 28.18
CA VAL A 79 3.30 -9.50 27.24
C VAL A 79 3.09 -9.03 25.80
N THR A 80 1.86 -8.66 25.42
CA THR A 80 1.56 -8.11 24.09
C THR A 80 2.33 -6.81 23.85
N LEU A 81 2.31 -5.88 24.81
CA LEU A 81 3.06 -4.62 24.72
C LEU A 81 4.56 -4.86 24.64
N LEU A 82 5.10 -5.75 25.48
CA LEU A 82 6.52 -6.11 25.45
C LEU A 82 6.91 -6.70 24.09
N CYS A 83 6.12 -7.63 23.54
CA CYS A 83 6.35 -8.20 22.22
C CYS A 83 6.23 -7.16 21.10
N VAL A 84 5.24 -6.27 21.16
CA VAL A 84 5.05 -5.18 20.20
C VAL A 84 6.24 -4.21 20.22
N VAL A 85 6.67 -3.78 21.41
CA VAL A 85 7.86 -2.93 21.58
C VAL A 85 9.10 -3.64 21.05
N ALA A 86 9.31 -4.91 21.40
CA ALA A 86 10.43 -5.70 20.88
C ALA A 86 10.41 -5.79 19.35
N LEU A 87 9.25 -6.04 18.74
CA LEU A 87 9.07 -6.10 17.27
C LEU A 87 9.30 -4.74 16.57
N LEU A 88 9.15 -3.62 17.29
CA LEU A 88 9.32 -2.26 16.77
C LEU A 88 10.74 -1.70 16.99
N VAL A 89 11.42 -2.11 18.07
CA VAL A 89 12.68 -1.51 18.54
C VAL A 89 13.92 -2.36 18.23
N LEU A 90 13.80 -3.70 18.16
CA LEU A 90 14.98 -4.55 17.94
C LEU A 90 15.65 -4.27 16.58
N PRO A 91 16.99 -4.08 16.52
CA PRO A 91 17.73 -3.51 15.38
C PRO A 91 17.89 -4.44 14.15
N ARG A 92 16.97 -5.39 13.94
CA ARG A 92 16.87 -6.19 12.73
C ARG A 92 15.48 -5.97 12.14
N THR A 93 15.39 -5.07 11.15
CA THR A 93 14.18 -4.70 10.36
C THR A 93 12.89 -4.54 11.18
N PRO A 94 12.30 -3.33 11.33
CA PRO A 94 11.09 -3.16 12.12
C PRO A 94 9.95 -4.00 11.55
N ARG A 95 9.50 -5.02 12.29
CA ARG A 95 8.46 -5.95 11.87
C ARG A 95 7.08 -5.36 12.14
N ARG A 96 6.81 -4.16 11.61
CA ARG A 96 5.58 -3.41 11.93
C ARG A 96 4.30 -4.15 11.58
N ALA A 97 4.29 -4.88 10.46
CA ALA A 97 3.18 -5.75 10.11
C ALA A 97 2.94 -6.85 11.16
N ALA A 98 4.00 -7.42 11.74
CA ALA A 98 3.90 -8.40 12.82
C ALA A 98 3.41 -7.77 14.13
N ALA A 99 3.86 -6.55 14.44
CA ALA A 99 3.41 -5.79 15.61
C ALA A 99 1.92 -5.41 15.49
N TYR A 100 1.49 -4.88 14.33
CA TYR A 100 0.09 -4.55 14.05
C TYR A 100 -0.80 -5.78 14.01
N PHE A 101 -0.30 -6.90 13.48
CA PHE A 101 -1.00 -8.17 13.51
C PHE A 101 -1.25 -8.66 14.94
N LEU A 102 -0.20 -8.68 15.78
CA LEU A 102 -0.31 -9.18 17.15
C LEU A 102 -1.21 -8.27 17.99
N ALA A 103 -0.98 -6.95 17.95
CA ALA A 103 -1.80 -5.97 18.65
C ALA A 103 -3.25 -5.98 18.15
N GLY A 104 -3.44 -6.03 16.83
CA GLY A 104 -4.76 -6.07 16.21
C GLY A 104 -5.54 -7.35 16.52
N ALA A 105 -4.88 -8.50 16.60
CA ALA A 105 -5.53 -9.77 16.92
C ALA A 105 -6.05 -9.80 18.37
N VAL A 106 -5.22 -9.33 19.33
CA VAL A 106 -5.61 -9.21 20.74
C VAL A 106 -6.73 -8.17 20.91
N ALA A 107 -6.60 -7.01 20.27
CA ALA A 107 -7.63 -5.96 20.29
C ALA A 107 -8.97 -6.42 19.68
N ALA A 108 -8.95 -7.07 18.52
CA ALA A 108 -10.15 -7.60 17.87
C ALA A 108 -10.86 -8.65 18.73
N GLN A 109 -10.09 -9.60 19.28
CA GLN A 109 -10.61 -10.61 20.21
C GLN A 109 -11.25 -9.96 21.44
N SER A 110 -10.58 -8.94 22.01
CA SER A 110 -11.06 -8.24 23.21
C SER A 110 -12.34 -7.44 22.92
N ALA A 111 -12.42 -6.77 21.77
CA ALA A 111 -13.62 -6.06 21.34
C ALA A 111 -14.81 -7.02 21.16
N VAL A 112 -14.62 -8.14 20.46
CA VAL A 112 -15.69 -9.16 20.30
C VAL A 112 -16.09 -9.73 21.66
N PHE A 113 -15.14 -10.03 22.55
CA PHE A 113 -15.42 -10.53 23.90
C PHE A 113 -16.31 -9.55 24.67
N VAL A 114 -15.90 -8.28 24.78
CA VAL A 114 -16.66 -7.24 25.50
C VAL A 114 -18.07 -7.11 24.93
N LEU A 115 -18.20 -7.02 23.61
CA LEU A 115 -19.49 -6.89 22.94
C LEU A 115 -20.40 -8.10 23.14
N VAL A 116 -19.87 -9.33 23.24
CA VAL A 116 -20.70 -10.51 23.57
C VAL A 116 -21.12 -10.46 25.03
N THR A 117 -20.21 -10.13 25.96
CA THR A 117 -20.53 -10.08 27.40
C THR A 117 -21.53 -8.99 27.77
N MET A 118 -21.73 -7.98 26.91
CA MET A 118 -22.80 -6.98 27.04
C MET A 118 -24.17 -7.51 26.64
N CYS A 119 -24.24 -8.63 25.91
CA CYS A 119 -25.47 -9.19 25.37
C CYS A 119 -25.85 -10.54 26.01
N VAL A 120 -24.87 -11.26 26.55
CA VAL A 120 -25.06 -12.60 27.11
C VAL A 120 -24.66 -12.59 28.58
N GLU A 121 -25.63 -12.89 29.44
CA GLU A 121 -25.42 -13.07 30.87
C GLU A 121 -25.50 -14.57 31.22
N ARG A 122 -24.36 -15.26 31.10
CA ARG A 122 -24.19 -16.62 31.61
C ARG A 122 -23.56 -16.62 33.01
N LEU A 123 -24.17 -17.39 33.91
CA LEU A 123 -23.66 -17.66 35.26
C LEU A 123 -22.47 -18.63 35.21
N ARG A 124 -21.52 -18.42 36.12
CA ARG A 124 -20.37 -19.32 36.30
C ARG A 124 -20.81 -20.68 36.87
N PRO A 125 -20.00 -21.74 36.69
CA PRO A 125 -20.27 -23.04 37.30
C PRO A 125 -20.45 -22.96 38.82
N ASP A 126 -21.40 -23.71 39.36
CA ASP A 126 -21.67 -23.75 40.81
C ASP A 126 -20.72 -24.74 41.51
N VAL A 127 -19.45 -24.35 41.59
CA VAL A 127 -18.39 -25.09 42.31
C VAL A 127 -17.50 -24.11 43.08
N PRO A 128 -16.75 -24.55 44.10
CA PRO A 128 -15.74 -23.72 44.74
C PRO A 128 -14.72 -23.20 43.72
N HIS A 129 -14.50 -21.90 43.66
CA HIS A 129 -13.59 -21.25 42.71
C HIS A 129 -12.20 -21.06 43.35
N LEU A 130 -11.13 -21.30 42.58
CA LEU A 130 -9.75 -21.04 43.03
C LEU A 130 -9.38 -19.56 43.00
N GLU A 131 -10.17 -18.74 42.30
CA GLU A 131 -9.91 -17.33 42.06
C GLU A 131 -11.18 -16.51 42.35
N GLN A 132 -11.02 -15.25 42.74
CA GLN A 132 -12.16 -14.36 42.93
C GLN A 132 -12.83 -14.09 41.59
N ALA A 133 -14.12 -14.42 41.50
CA ALA A 133 -14.89 -14.24 40.28
C ALA A 133 -15.10 -12.74 40.00
N PRO A 134 -14.64 -12.21 38.85
CA PRO A 134 -15.00 -10.87 38.45
C PRO A 134 -16.51 -10.80 38.13
N PRO A 135 -17.15 -9.63 38.27
CA PRO A 135 -18.61 -9.46 38.08
C PRO A 135 -19.09 -9.65 36.63
N ALA A 136 -18.21 -9.99 35.70
CA ALA A 136 -18.52 -10.21 34.29
C ALA A 136 -19.04 -11.64 34.02
N SER A 137 -19.80 -11.79 32.94
CA SER A 137 -20.35 -13.08 32.48
C SER A 137 -19.27 -14.16 32.29
N SER A 138 -19.67 -15.43 32.46
CA SER A 138 -18.82 -16.58 32.16
C SER A 138 -18.61 -16.82 30.65
N PHE A 139 -19.56 -16.41 29.78
CA PHE A 139 -19.51 -16.67 28.34
C PHE A 139 -19.19 -15.42 27.51
N PRO A 140 -18.28 -15.51 26.52
CA PRO A 140 -17.28 -16.56 26.31
C PRO A 140 -16.08 -16.35 27.25
N SER A 141 -15.20 -17.34 27.40
CA SER A 141 -14.00 -17.19 28.24
C SER A 141 -13.00 -16.19 27.64
N GLY A 142 -12.88 -15.01 28.26
CA GLY A 142 -11.94 -13.97 27.87
C GLY A 142 -10.48 -14.40 27.97
N HIS A 143 -10.10 -15.10 29.05
CA HIS A 143 -8.73 -15.59 29.27
C HIS A 143 -8.29 -16.59 28.19
N SER A 144 -9.13 -17.58 27.88
CA SER A 144 -8.82 -18.56 26.83
C SER A 144 -8.74 -17.92 25.45
N GLY A 145 -9.65 -16.98 25.13
CA GLY A 145 -9.62 -16.25 23.86
C GLY A 145 -8.41 -15.33 23.72
N ALA A 146 -8.08 -14.58 24.76
CA ALA A 146 -6.94 -13.67 24.78
C ALA A 146 -5.61 -14.41 24.74
N ALA A 147 -5.48 -15.51 25.49
CA ALA A 147 -4.31 -16.40 25.43
C ALA A 147 -4.12 -16.96 24.01
N LEU A 148 -5.19 -17.42 23.35
CA LEU A 148 -5.10 -17.88 21.97
C LEU A 148 -4.69 -16.75 21.02
N ALA A 149 -5.29 -15.56 21.14
CA ALA A 149 -4.94 -14.41 20.29
C ALA A 149 -3.46 -14.00 20.45
N LEU A 150 -2.93 -14.00 21.67
CA LEU A 150 -1.53 -13.69 21.94
C LEU A 150 -0.59 -14.83 21.54
N TYR A 151 -0.67 -15.99 22.18
CA TYR A 151 0.29 -17.08 21.98
C TYR A 151 0.11 -17.76 20.62
N GLY A 152 -1.12 -17.87 20.12
CA GLY A 152 -1.39 -18.29 18.74
C GLY A 152 -0.89 -17.26 17.72
N GLY A 153 -1.01 -15.96 18.02
CA GLY A 153 -0.40 -14.90 17.21
C GLY A 153 1.12 -15.01 17.15
N LEU A 154 1.77 -15.22 18.30
CA LEU A 154 3.22 -15.48 18.37
C LEU A 154 3.60 -16.78 17.64
N ALA A 155 2.78 -17.83 17.71
CA ALA A 155 3.01 -19.08 16.98
C ALA A 155 2.96 -18.85 15.45
N VAL A 156 2.00 -18.06 14.97
CA VAL A 156 1.92 -17.66 13.54
C VAL A 156 3.17 -16.86 13.15
N LEU A 157 3.63 -15.93 13.98
CA LEU A 157 4.84 -15.14 13.70
C LEU A 157 6.11 -16.00 13.72
N ALA A 158 6.24 -16.93 14.67
CA ALA A 158 7.35 -17.88 14.75
C ALA A 158 7.36 -18.83 13.54
N ALA A 159 6.19 -19.32 13.12
CA ALA A 159 6.07 -20.18 11.95
C ALA A 159 6.47 -19.47 10.64
N ARG A 160 6.27 -18.14 10.55
CA ARG A 160 6.59 -17.32 9.37
C ARG A 160 8.01 -16.74 9.39
N GLY A 161 8.59 -16.51 10.56
CA GLY A 161 9.77 -15.66 10.72
C GLY A 161 11.11 -16.34 11.03
N THR A 162 11.13 -17.66 11.29
CA THR A 162 12.38 -18.37 11.66
C THR A 162 12.56 -19.67 10.87
N ARG A 163 13.73 -19.86 10.25
CA ARG A 163 14.13 -21.15 9.61
C ARG A 163 15.03 -22.00 10.52
N HIS A 164 14.90 -21.81 11.84
CA HIS A 164 15.72 -22.47 12.85
C HIS A 164 15.17 -23.87 13.19
N PRO A 165 16.01 -24.89 13.51
CA PRO A 165 15.54 -26.22 13.92
C PRO A 165 14.58 -26.17 15.12
N TRP A 166 14.75 -25.19 16.02
CA TRP A 166 13.85 -24.95 17.16
C TRP A 166 12.49 -24.34 16.80
N ARG A 167 12.18 -24.07 15.51
CA ARG A 167 10.90 -23.47 15.11
C ARG A 167 9.70 -24.35 15.47
N LEU A 168 9.73 -25.62 15.07
CA LEU A 168 8.63 -26.55 15.33
C LEU A 168 8.36 -26.75 16.82
N PRO A 169 9.37 -27.03 17.67
CA PRO A 169 9.14 -27.13 19.11
C PRO A 169 8.68 -25.80 19.73
N ALA A 170 9.18 -24.65 19.27
CA ALA A 170 8.70 -23.35 19.75
C ALA A 170 7.24 -23.06 19.36
N VAL A 171 6.83 -23.36 18.12
CA VAL A 171 5.44 -23.23 17.66
C VAL A 171 4.54 -24.19 18.45
N ALA A 172 4.98 -25.45 18.65
CA ALA A 172 4.24 -26.42 19.45
C ALA A 172 4.04 -25.91 20.89
N LEU A 173 5.10 -25.43 21.54
CA LEU A 173 5.03 -24.85 22.89
C LEU A 173 4.05 -23.66 22.96
N LEU A 174 4.11 -22.75 21.99
CA LEU A 174 3.21 -21.59 21.93
C LEU A 174 1.74 -21.97 21.71
N LEU A 175 1.46 -23.08 21.02
CA LEU A 175 0.10 -23.60 20.85
C LEU A 175 -0.38 -24.43 22.04
N CYS A 176 0.54 -25.04 22.81
CA CYS A 176 0.20 -25.72 24.06
C CYS A 176 -0.27 -24.75 25.15
N LEU A 177 0.23 -23.50 25.16
CA LEU A 177 -0.13 -22.51 26.19
C LEU A 177 -1.63 -22.17 26.22
N PRO A 178 -2.30 -21.78 25.10
CA PRO A 178 -3.75 -21.58 25.10
C PRO A 178 -4.56 -22.80 25.55
N ALA A 179 -4.10 -24.00 25.20
CA ALA A 179 -4.74 -25.24 25.62
C ALA A 179 -4.59 -25.49 27.12
N ALA A 180 -3.39 -25.26 27.67
CA ALA A 180 -3.14 -25.34 29.11
C ALA A 180 -3.97 -24.30 29.89
N VAL A 181 -4.10 -23.08 29.37
CA VAL A 181 -4.95 -22.03 29.94
C VAL A 181 -6.43 -22.45 29.91
N ALA A 182 -6.91 -22.98 28.78
CA ALA A 182 -8.26 -23.52 28.64
C ALA A 182 -8.58 -24.58 29.70
N VAL A 183 -7.70 -25.57 29.89
CA VAL A 183 -7.86 -26.60 30.92
C VAL A 183 -7.80 -26.00 32.32
N SER A 184 -6.87 -25.07 32.59
CA SER A 184 -6.78 -24.37 33.86
C SER A 184 -8.07 -23.61 34.21
N ARG A 185 -8.77 -23.01 33.22
CA ARG A 185 -10.04 -22.31 33.46
C ARG A 185 -11.17 -23.24 33.89
N LEU A 186 -11.21 -24.46 33.33
CA LEU A 186 -12.14 -25.50 33.77
C LEU A 186 -11.78 -26.02 35.16
N TYR A 187 -10.49 -26.30 35.39
CA TYR A 187 -9.96 -26.78 36.66
C TYR A 187 -10.19 -25.78 37.81
N ALA A 188 -10.02 -24.48 37.54
CA ALA A 188 -10.29 -23.40 38.49
C ALA A 188 -11.79 -23.19 38.78
N GLY A 189 -12.68 -23.88 38.06
CA GLY A 189 -14.13 -23.75 38.19
C GLY A 189 -14.70 -22.48 37.56
N MET A 190 -13.89 -21.70 36.84
CA MET A 190 -14.27 -20.34 36.43
C MET A 190 -15.20 -20.29 35.21
N HIS A 191 -15.23 -21.36 34.42
CA HIS A 191 -15.88 -21.43 33.11
C HIS A 191 -16.39 -22.83 32.81
N HIS A 192 -17.46 -22.90 32.03
CA HIS A 192 -17.94 -24.14 31.43
C HIS A 192 -17.11 -24.50 30.16
N PRO A 193 -17.08 -25.77 29.72
CA PRO A 193 -16.44 -26.17 28.47
C PRO A 193 -16.88 -25.34 27.26
N SER A 194 -18.16 -25.06 27.08
CA SER A 194 -18.64 -24.18 25.99
C SER A 194 -18.17 -22.73 26.11
N ASP A 195 -17.96 -22.19 27.33
CA ASP A 195 -17.35 -20.85 27.50
C ASP A 195 -15.94 -20.83 26.93
N VAL A 196 -15.16 -21.87 27.24
CA VAL A 196 -13.79 -22.04 26.77
C VAL A 196 -13.75 -22.22 25.25
N VAL A 197 -14.62 -23.06 24.69
CA VAL A 197 -14.75 -23.23 23.24
C VAL A 197 -15.13 -21.92 22.56
N GLY A 198 -16.11 -21.18 23.08
CA GLY A 198 -16.50 -19.87 22.56
C GLY A 198 -15.34 -18.86 22.61
N GLY A 199 -14.55 -18.88 23.69
CA GLY A 199 -13.35 -18.06 23.84
C GLY A 199 -12.28 -18.40 22.80
N LEU A 200 -11.98 -19.69 22.62
CA LEU A 200 -11.02 -20.18 21.62
C LEU A 200 -11.50 -19.88 20.18
N LEU A 201 -12.80 -20.04 19.89
CA LEU A 201 -13.35 -19.66 18.59
C LEU A 201 -13.18 -18.16 18.30
N ASN A 202 -13.43 -17.32 19.31
CA ASN A 202 -13.21 -15.87 19.20
C ASN A 202 -11.73 -15.56 18.90
N GLY A 203 -10.80 -16.12 19.68
CA GLY A 203 -9.37 -15.95 19.49
C GLY A 203 -8.89 -16.45 18.11
N ALA A 204 -9.33 -17.63 17.68
CA ALA A 204 -8.92 -18.23 16.41
C ALA A 204 -9.45 -17.44 15.21
N CYS A 205 -10.71 -16.99 15.26
CA CYS A 205 -11.28 -16.17 14.19
C CYS A 205 -10.63 -14.78 14.13
N SER A 206 -10.37 -14.15 15.26
CA SER A 206 -9.64 -12.88 15.32
C SER A 206 -8.24 -13.02 14.70
N LEU A 207 -7.51 -14.08 15.05
CA LEU A 207 -6.24 -14.42 14.40
C LEU A 207 -6.38 -14.67 12.91
N PHE A 208 -7.39 -15.41 12.47
CA PHE A 208 -7.61 -15.73 11.07
C PHE A 208 -7.87 -14.46 10.23
N VAL A 209 -8.70 -13.55 10.72
CA VAL A 209 -9.00 -12.27 10.06
C VAL A 209 -7.74 -11.42 9.94
N LEU A 210 -7.02 -11.24 11.06
CA LEU A 210 -5.81 -10.43 11.08
C LEU A 210 -4.65 -11.12 10.35
N ALA A 211 -4.60 -12.44 10.25
CA ALA A 211 -3.57 -13.15 9.50
C ALA A 211 -3.71 -12.98 7.98
N ARG A 212 -4.89 -12.57 7.48
CA ARG A 212 -5.12 -12.18 6.08
C ARG A 212 -4.67 -10.77 5.76
N ALA A 213 -4.51 -9.95 6.79
CA ALA A 213 -3.86 -8.65 6.69
C ALA A 213 -2.34 -8.74 6.63
N LEU A 214 -1.76 -9.85 7.12
CA LEU A 214 -0.33 -10.11 6.97
C LEU A 214 0.00 -10.40 5.49
N PRO A 215 1.07 -9.81 4.95
CA PRO A 215 1.56 -10.16 3.62
C PRO A 215 1.80 -11.68 3.55
N PRO A 216 1.45 -12.35 2.43
CA PRO A 216 1.56 -13.80 2.31
C PRO A 216 2.98 -14.24 2.67
N SER A 217 3.12 -15.16 3.62
CA SER A 217 4.42 -15.73 3.95
C SER A 217 4.81 -16.67 2.82
N GLY A 218 5.97 -16.39 2.20
CA GLY A 218 6.61 -17.30 1.26
C GLY A 218 6.76 -18.68 1.89
N GLY A 219 5.96 -19.63 1.40
CA GLY A 219 6.12 -21.05 1.68
C GLY A 219 7.35 -21.62 0.95
N PRO A 220 7.93 -22.72 1.45
CA PRO A 220 9.28 -23.14 1.10
C PRO A 220 9.33 -23.82 -0.27
N HIS A 221 10.11 -23.24 -1.18
CA HIS A 221 10.76 -24.02 -2.24
C HIS A 221 12.23 -24.15 -1.90
N GLY A 222 12.70 -25.39 -2.12
CA GLY A 222 13.94 -25.92 -1.61
C GLY A 222 15.13 -25.02 -1.91
N ARG A 223 16.07 -25.06 -0.97
CA ARG A 223 17.42 -24.53 -1.09
C ARG A 223 18.01 -24.87 -2.47
N PRO A 224 18.38 -23.89 -3.30
CA PRO A 224 19.18 -24.17 -4.49
C PRO A 224 20.65 -24.31 -4.12
N PRO A 225 21.44 -25.04 -4.93
CA PRO A 225 22.86 -25.22 -4.73
C PRO A 225 23.63 -23.91 -4.95
N GLY A 226 24.84 -23.84 -4.42
CA GLY A 226 25.77 -22.72 -4.61
C GLY A 226 26.06 -22.41 -6.09
N PRO A 227 26.74 -21.27 -6.35
CA PRO A 227 26.77 -20.63 -7.64
C PRO A 227 27.46 -21.53 -8.67
N ARG A 228 26.67 -22.14 -9.56
CA ARG A 228 27.20 -22.68 -10.81
C ARG A 228 27.10 -21.58 -11.86
N SER A 229 28.25 -20.93 -12.05
CA SER A 229 28.60 -20.31 -13.32
C SER A 229 28.33 -21.34 -14.43
N ARG A 230 27.28 -21.10 -15.20
CA ARG A 230 27.09 -21.69 -16.52
C ARG A 230 26.85 -20.53 -17.47
N ALA A 231 27.96 -19.97 -17.95
CA ALA A 231 27.95 -19.37 -19.27
C ALA A 231 27.62 -20.49 -20.28
N ALA A 232 26.44 -20.43 -20.91
CA ALA A 232 26.22 -20.94 -22.28
C ALA A 232 24.80 -20.61 -22.79
N ALA A 233 24.78 -19.94 -23.96
CA ALA A 233 23.85 -20.04 -25.07
C ALA A 233 22.42 -19.44 -24.97
N GLY A 234 22.25 -18.27 -25.61
CA GLY A 234 21.09 -17.96 -26.48
C GLY A 234 19.92 -17.17 -25.90
N GLY A 235 19.87 -16.89 -24.59
CA GLY A 235 18.78 -16.12 -23.99
C GLY A 235 18.87 -14.62 -24.25
N ARG A 236 17.72 -13.92 -24.22
CA ARG A 236 17.69 -12.45 -24.30
C ARG A 236 18.26 -11.84 -23.02
N GLY A 237 19.09 -10.80 -23.17
CA GLY A 237 19.63 -10.06 -22.03
C GLY A 237 18.61 -9.11 -21.40
N ALA A 238 18.57 -9.05 -20.07
CA ALA A 238 17.84 -8.03 -19.31
C ALA A 238 18.69 -7.46 -18.18
N VAL A 239 18.66 -6.13 -18.02
CA VAL A 239 19.23 -5.45 -16.84
C VAL A 239 18.10 -5.10 -15.89
N VAL A 240 18.18 -5.58 -14.66
CA VAL A 240 17.19 -5.32 -13.62
C VAL A 240 17.78 -4.34 -12.61
N VAL A 241 17.19 -3.15 -12.55
CA VAL A 241 17.53 -2.12 -11.55
C VAL A 241 16.57 -2.27 -10.39
N ARG A 242 17.10 -2.62 -9.23
CA ARG A 242 16.32 -3.00 -8.06
C ARG A 242 16.52 -2.02 -6.93
N HIS A 243 15.43 -1.41 -6.46
CA HIS A 243 15.43 -0.66 -5.22
C HIS A 243 15.33 -1.62 -4.02
N PRO A 244 16.38 -1.76 -3.18
CA PRO A 244 16.49 -2.88 -2.22
C PRO A 244 15.39 -2.88 -1.16
N HIS A 245 14.91 -1.70 -0.76
CA HIS A 245 13.83 -1.59 0.24
C HIS A 245 12.42 -1.72 -0.35
N ALA A 246 12.27 -1.42 -1.65
CA ALA A 246 10.96 -1.43 -2.30
C ALA A 246 10.69 -2.80 -2.94
N CYS A 247 11.74 -3.45 -3.44
CA CYS A 247 11.72 -4.77 -4.03
C CYS A 247 12.53 -5.74 -3.14
N PRO A 248 11.92 -6.42 -2.16
CA PRO A 248 12.59 -7.40 -1.30
C PRO A 248 13.03 -8.65 -2.09
N ASP A 249 13.90 -9.47 -1.50
CA ASP A 249 14.50 -10.63 -2.20
C ASP A 249 13.44 -11.61 -2.72
N GLU A 250 12.38 -11.84 -1.97
CA GLU A 250 11.27 -12.71 -2.37
C GLU A 250 10.59 -12.22 -3.65
N LEU A 251 10.38 -10.90 -3.76
CA LEU A 251 9.84 -10.31 -4.97
C LEU A 251 10.88 -10.36 -6.10
N ALA A 252 12.15 -10.11 -5.80
CA ALA A 252 13.22 -10.23 -6.80
C ALA A 252 13.27 -11.64 -7.41
N GLU A 253 13.12 -12.70 -6.59
CA GLU A 253 13.02 -14.08 -7.12
C GLU A 253 11.77 -14.30 -7.98
N ALA A 254 10.62 -13.75 -7.58
CA ALA A 254 9.42 -13.82 -8.42
C ALA A 254 9.62 -13.11 -9.77
N ILE A 255 10.29 -11.96 -9.77
CA ILE A 255 10.66 -11.22 -10.98
C ILE A 255 11.66 -12.02 -11.84
N ARG A 256 12.67 -12.66 -11.24
CA ARG A 256 13.59 -13.57 -11.97
C ARG A 256 12.82 -14.68 -12.67
N ALA A 257 11.91 -15.33 -11.96
CA ALA A 257 11.12 -16.42 -12.52
C ALA A 257 10.20 -15.95 -13.66
N VAL A 258 9.65 -14.73 -13.59
CA VAL A 258 8.89 -14.13 -14.71
C VAL A 258 9.81 -13.90 -15.92
N LEU A 259 10.97 -13.29 -15.72
CA LEU A 259 11.93 -13.03 -16.80
C LEU A 259 12.39 -14.32 -17.48
N ASP A 260 12.70 -15.36 -16.71
CA ASP A 260 13.10 -16.67 -17.24
C ASP A 260 12.00 -17.30 -18.11
N ARG A 261 10.73 -17.28 -17.65
CA ARG A 261 9.60 -17.80 -18.44
C ARG A 261 9.41 -17.07 -19.78
N HIS A 262 9.80 -15.81 -19.85
CA HIS A 262 9.73 -14.99 -21.07
C HIS A 262 11.04 -15.00 -21.88
N GLY A 263 11.98 -15.90 -21.56
CA GLY A 263 13.21 -16.12 -22.32
C GLY A 263 14.35 -15.12 -22.04
N TYR A 264 14.23 -14.33 -20.97
CA TYR A 264 15.28 -13.43 -20.50
C TYR A 264 16.19 -14.15 -19.50
N THR A 265 17.00 -15.10 -19.97
CA THR A 265 17.83 -15.94 -19.09
C THR A 265 19.22 -15.36 -18.78
N ASP A 266 19.67 -14.33 -19.51
CA ASP A 266 20.87 -13.54 -19.14
C ASP A 266 20.42 -12.28 -18.37
N GLN A 267 20.24 -12.43 -17.06
CA GLN A 267 19.74 -11.37 -16.19
C GLN A 267 20.88 -10.74 -15.39
N ARG A 268 21.07 -9.43 -15.53
CA ARG A 268 22.04 -8.64 -14.75
C ARG A 268 21.32 -7.76 -13.75
N TRP A 269 21.59 -7.97 -12.47
CA TRP A 269 20.92 -7.26 -11.38
C TRP A 269 21.85 -6.19 -10.81
N THR A 270 21.34 -4.98 -10.65
CA THR A 270 22.02 -3.88 -9.97
C THR A 270 21.09 -3.24 -8.95
N LEU A 271 21.67 -2.69 -7.88
CA LEU A 271 20.93 -2.08 -6.77
C LEU A 271 21.00 -0.56 -6.87
N THR A 272 19.89 0.11 -6.57
CA THR A 272 19.89 1.57 -6.41
C THR A 272 20.50 1.95 -5.08
N THR A 273 21.30 3.01 -5.05
CA THR A 273 21.70 3.74 -3.83
C THR A 273 21.31 5.21 -3.95
N VAL A 274 21.52 6.00 -2.89
CA VAL A 274 21.28 7.45 -2.93
C VAL A 274 22.18 8.12 -3.97
N GLU A 275 23.43 7.67 -4.07
CA GLU A 275 24.44 8.19 -5.00
C GLU A 275 24.26 7.64 -6.41
N ARG A 276 23.66 6.45 -6.54
CA ARG A 276 23.42 5.76 -7.82
C ARG A 276 21.96 5.34 -7.94
N PRO A 277 21.04 6.27 -8.28
CA PRO A 277 19.61 6.00 -8.32
C PRO A 277 19.19 5.01 -9.42
N ASN A 278 20.04 4.76 -10.43
CA ASN A 278 19.88 3.73 -11.46
C ASN A 278 20.91 2.58 -11.32
N GLY A 279 21.64 2.51 -10.21
CA GLY A 279 22.68 1.50 -9.97
C GLY A 279 23.83 1.59 -10.97
N GLU A 280 24.15 0.46 -11.60
CA GLU A 280 25.18 0.35 -12.66
C GLU A 280 24.55 0.20 -14.06
N LEU A 281 23.31 0.67 -14.23
CA LEU A 281 22.53 0.48 -15.45
C LEU A 281 23.31 0.86 -16.71
N GLU A 282 23.87 2.06 -16.76
CA GLU A 282 24.59 2.58 -17.95
C GLU A 282 25.77 1.68 -18.33
N ALA A 283 26.57 1.29 -17.34
CA ALA A 283 27.74 0.44 -17.54
C ALA A 283 27.35 -1.00 -17.95
N LEU A 284 26.21 -1.50 -17.47
CA LEU A 284 25.68 -2.81 -17.85
C LEU A 284 25.03 -2.79 -19.24
N ALA A 285 24.29 -1.73 -19.57
CA ALA A 285 23.63 -1.55 -20.85
C ALA A 285 24.65 -1.44 -22.00
N ALA A 286 25.71 -0.64 -21.81
CA ALA A 286 26.75 -0.42 -22.81
C ALA A 286 27.55 -1.70 -23.16
N ARG A 287 27.77 -2.59 -22.17
CA ARG A 287 28.60 -3.79 -22.36
C ARG A 287 27.88 -4.95 -23.03
N HIS A 288 26.54 -4.97 -23.02
CA HIS A 288 25.77 -6.19 -23.31
C HIS A 288 24.70 -6.02 -24.39
N GLY A 289 24.52 -4.83 -24.98
CA GLY A 289 23.50 -4.61 -26.03
C GLY A 289 22.10 -5.00 -25.57
N THR A 290 21.73 -4.58 -24.35
CA THR A 290 20.54 -5.07 -23.67
C THR A 290 19.26 -4.54 -24.33
N ALA A 291 18.32 -5.44 -24.66
CA ALA A 291 17.04 -5.08 -25.28
C ALA A 291 15.94 -4.70 -24.25
N LEU A 292 16.15 -4.98 -22.97
CA LEU A 292 15.19 -4.75 -21.89
C LEU A 292 15.86 -4.26 -20.60
N VAL A 293 15.34 -3.17 -20.04
CA VAL A 293 15.65 -2.70 -18.69
C VAL A 293 14.40 -2.85 -17.83
N VAL A 294 14.54 -3.43 -16.64
CA VAL A 294 13.44 -3.66 -15.70
C VAL A 294 13.66 -2.78 -14.46
N ALA A 295 12.81 -1.78 -14.27
CA ALA A 295 12.86 -0.88 -13.12
C ALA A 295 11.95 -1.39 -11.99
N CYS A 296 12.56 -1.98 -10.95
CA CYS A 296 11.89 -2.48 -9.76
C CYS A 296 11.93 -1.45 -8.63
N GLY A 297 10.99 -0.50 -8.64
CA GLY A 297 10.97 0.62 -7.70
C GLY A 297 9.73 1.50 -7.81
N GLY A 298 9.82 2.71 -7.24
CA GLY A 298 8.80 3.76 -7.40
C GLY A 298 9.12 4.70 -8.57
N ASP A 299 8.36 5.79 -8.69
CA ASP A 299 8.48 6.75 -9.79
C ASP A 299 9.90 7.33 -9.94
N GLY A 300 10.60 7.64 -8.83
CA GLY A 300 12.00 8.09 -8.88
C GLY A 300 12.98 7.05 -9.44
N THR A 301 12.84 5.76 -9.09
CA THR A 301 13.64 4.68 -9.69
C THR A 301 13.34 4.53 -11.17
N VAL A 302 12.05 4.64 -11.54
CA VAL A 302 11.61 4.56 -12.93
C VAL A 302 12.18 5.72 -13.76
N ARG A 303 12.14 6.96 -13.23
CA ARG A 303 12.75 8.15 -13.84
C ARG A 303 14.26 7.98 -14.04
N ALA A 304 14.98 7.55 -13.00
CA ALA A 304 16.42 7.31 -13.08
C ALA A 304 16.79 6.21 -14.09
N CYS A 305 15.93 5.19 -14.25
CA CYS A 305 16.12 4.17 -15.29
C CYS A 305 15.71 4.66 -16.69
N ALA A 306 14.77 5.59 -16.79
CA ALA A 306 14.27 6.11 -18.06
C ALA A 306 15.28 7.05 -18.74
N GLU A 307 15.95 7.91 -17.97
CA GLU A 307 16.89 8.92 -18.46
C GLU A 307 17.98 8.37 -19.41
N PRO A 308 18.72 7.29 -19.08
CA PRO A 308 19.71 6.72 -20.00
C PRO A 308 19.10 5.97 -21.19
N LEU A 309 17.78 5.75 -21.21
CA LEU A 309 17.08 5.04 -22.29
C LEU A 309 16.42 5.97 -23.30
N LEU A 310 16.39 7.27 -23.04
CA LEU A 310 15.78 8.25 -23.93
C LEU A 310 16.47 8.24 -25.31
N GLY A 311 15.66 8.11 -26.36
CA GLY A 311 16.14 8.06 -27.74
C GLY A 311 16.76 6.71 -28.16
N THR A 312 16.87 5.76 -27.23
CA THR A 312 17.32 4.38 -27.54
C THR A 312 16.14 3.50 -27.98
N ASP A 313 16.44 2.28 -28.42
CA ASP A 313 15.45 1.22 -28.67
C ASP A 313 15.36 0.20 -27.51
N THR A 314 16.12 0.39 -26.43
CA THR A 314 16.08 -0.47 -25.25
C THR A 314 14.81 -0.21 -24.46
N ALA A 315 13.89 -1.18 -24.44
CA ALA A 315 12.60 -1.01 -23.80
C ALA A 315 12.69 -1.01 -22.26
N LEU A 316 11.93 -0.14 -21.61
CA LEU A 316 11.74 -0.13 -20.16
C LEU A 316 10.50 -0.97 -19.76
N ALA A 317 10.66 -1.91 -18.83
CA ALA A 317 9.56 -2.56 -18.14
C ALA A 317 9.49 -2.04 -16.69
N ILE A 318 8.29 -1.63 -16.29
CA ILE A 318 8.05 -1.03 -14.96
C ILE A 318 7.50 -2.11 -14.02
N VAL A 319 8.17 -2.30 -12.90
CA VAL A 319 7.75 -3.17 -11.80
C VAL A 319 7.37 -2.27 -10.61
N PRO A 320 6.08 -2.01 -10.39
CA PRO A 320 5.59 -0.97 -9.48
C PRO A 320 5.75 -1.36 -8.00
N CYS A 321 6.92 -1.05 -7.44
CA CYS A 321 7.27 -1.38 -6.04
C CYS A 321 7.19 -0.17 -5.09
N GLY A 322 6.89 1.03 -5.60
CA GLY A 322 6.83 2.26 -4.81
C GLY A 322 5.44 2.56 -4.21
N THR A 323 5.35 3.68 -3.49
CA THR A 323 4.11 4.15 -2.85
C THR A 323 3.12 4.75 -3.86
N GLY A 324 3.62 5.61 -4.76
CA GLY A 324 2.82 6.31 -5.77
C GLY A 324 2.54 5.46 -7.00
N ASN A 325 3.62 5.00 -7.66
CA ASN A 325 3.59 4.28 -8.93
C ASN A 325 2.72 5.01 -9.97
N LEU A 326 2.81 6.33 -10.01
CA LEU A 326 1.97 7.20 -10.81
C LEU A 326 2.13 6.91 -12.29
N LEU A 327 3.36 6.68 -12.78
CA LEU A 327 3.56 6.32 -14.18
C LEU A 327 2.86 4.99 -14.50
N ALA A 328 3.08 3.96 -13.68
CA ALA A 328 2.45 2.64 -13.88
C ALA A 328 0.91 2.71 -13.85
N ARG A 329 0.32 3.51 -12.95
CA ARG A 329 -1.13 3.73 -12.86
C ARG A 329 -1.70 4.37 -14.12
N ASN A 330 -1.05 5.43 -14.61
CA ASN A 330 -1.51 6.14 -15.80
C ASN A 330 -1.36 5.28 -17.07
N LEU A 331 -0.34 4.43 -17.10
CA LEU A 331 -0.14 3.41 -18.15
C LEU A 331 -1.04 2.17 -17.96
N ARG A 332 -1.92 2.16 -16.95
CA ARG A 332 -2.88 1.08 -16.64
C ARG A 332 -2.22 -0.28 -16.41
N LEU A 333 -0.99 -0.28 -15.89
CA LEU A 333 -0.34 -1.49 -15.44
C LEU A 333 -1.00 -2.01 -14.15
N PRO A 334 -1.09 -3.33 -13.95
CA PRO A 334 -1.38 -3.91 -12.64
C PRO A 334 -0.46 -3.33 -11.57
N LEU A 335 -0.96 -3.16 -10.34
CA LEU A 335 -0.14 -2.72 -9.21
C LEU A 335 0.49 -3.88 -8.44
N ASP A 336 0.12 -5.11 -8.77
CA ASP A 336 0.87 -6.28 -8.34
C ASP A 336 2.17 -6.36 -9.18
N PRO A 337 3.37 -6.31 -8.55
CA PRO A 337 4.61 -6.11 -9.31
C PRO A 337 4.93 -7.25 -10.29
N ALA A 338 4.70 -8.51 -9.88
CA ALA A 338 4.94 -9.66 -10.75
C ALA A 338 3.93 -9.72 -11.91
N ALA A 339 2.64 -9.47 -11.64
CA ALA A 339 1.63 -9.40 -12.68
C ALA A 339 1.84 -8.22 -13.64
N ALA A 340 2.36 -7.09 -13.14
CA ALA A 340 2.71 -5.94 -13.97
C ALA A 340 3.79 -6.32 -15.00
N LEU A 341 4.86 -6.96 -14.54
CA LEU A 341 5.92 -7.44 -15.41
C LEU A 341 5.41 -8.50 -16.40
N GLU A 342 4.67 -9.49 -15.91
CA GLU A 342 4.10 -10.56 -16.74
C GLU A 342 3.28 -9.98 -17.90
N ARG A 343 2.38 -9.03 -17.61
CA ARG A 343 1.56 -8.38 -18.65
C ARG A 343 2.35 -7.45 -19.56
N ALA A 344 3.36 -6.77 -19.03
CA ALA A 344 4.23 -5.91 -19.83
C ALA A 344 5.04 -6.72 -20.85
N LEU A 345 5.60 -7.86 -20.43
CA LEU A 345 6.41 -8.74 -21.29
C LEU A 345 5.57 -9.48 -22.34
N ALA A 346 4.34 -9.88 -22.00
CA ALA A 346 3.38 -10.45 -22.94
C ALA A 346 2.81 -9.41 -23.94
N GLY A 347 3.07 -8.13 -23.71
CA GLY A 347 2.54 -7.04 -24.51
C GLY A 347 3.47 -6.56 -25.62
N ARG A 348 3.32 -5.29 -26.00
CA ARG A 348 4.09 -4.63 -27.07
C ARG A 348 4.90 -3.46 -26.53
N THR A 349 6.00 -3.15 -27.19
CA THR A 349 6.73 -1.90 -26.93
C THR A 349 5.92 -0.74 -27.49
N THR A 350 5.71 0.29 -26.66
CA THR A 350 5.05 1.54 -27.02
C THR A 350 5.99 2.68 -26.66
N ARG A 351 6.18 3.64 -27.57
CA ARG A 351 6.97 4.84 -27.26
C ARG A 351 6.09 5.84 -26.54
N ILE A 352 6.56 6.36 -25.41
CA ILE A 352 5.90 7.42 -24.66
C ILE A 352 6.78 8.67 -24.62
N ASP A 353 6.12 9.81 -24.49
CA ASP A 353 6.71 11.11 -24.30
C ASP A 353 7.35 11.20 -22.91
N VAL A 354 8.38 12.04 -22.81
CA VAL A 354 9.07 12.36 -21.55
C VAL A 354 9.26 13.86 -21.48
N GLY A 355 9.09 14.46 -20.29
CA GLY A 355 9.39 15.86 -20.09
C GLY A 355 10.88 16.06 -19.85
N ARG A 356 11.54 16.93 -20.62
CA ARG A 356 12.88 17.43 -20.36
C ARG A 356 12.77 18.78 -19.66
N VAL A 357 13.59 18.99 -18.65
CA VAL A 357 13.50 20.17 -17.79
C VAL A 357 14.88 20.68 -17.44
N HIS A 358 15.04 22.01 -17.43
CA HIS A 358 16.24 22.68 -16.97
C HIS A 358 15.91 24.08 -16.43
N GLY A 359 16.84 24.66 -15.68
CA GLY A 359 16.64 25.97 -15.06
C GLY A 359 17.91 26.51 -14.41
N ASP A 360 17.79 27.66 -13.76
CA ASP A 360 18.87 28.20 -12.94
C ASP A 360 19.18 27.27 -11.77
N GLY A 361 20.43 26.78 -11.66
CA GLY A 361 20.81 25.81 -10.63
C GLY A 361 20.21 24.40 -10.81
N LEU A 362 19.52 24.14 -11.93
CA LEU A 362 18.97 22.83 -12.27
C LEU A 362 19.56 22.37 -13.63
N PRO A 363 20.50 21.40 -13.63
CA PRO A 363 21.00 20.84 -14.88
C PRO A 363 19.87 20.19 -15.68
N ALA A 364 20.07 20.08 -17.00
CA ALA A 364 19.09 19.42 -17.86
C ALA A 364 18.90 17.96 -17.43
N THR A 365 17.66 17.63 -17.08
CA THR A 365 17.25 16.27 -16.69
C THR A 365 15.85 15.98 -17.24
N CYS A 366 15.28 14.83 -16.89
CA CYS A 366 13.96 14.41 -17.32
C CYS A 366 13.00 14.14 -16.17
N PHE A 367 11.70 14.17 -16.46
CA PHE A 367 10.63 13.66 -15.62
C PHE A 367 9.65 12.85 -16.48
N THR A 368 9.09 11.80 -15.91
CA THR A 368 8.20 10.86 -16.60
C THR A 368 6.73 11.06 -16.21
N VAL A 369 6.48 11.64 -15.03
CA VAL A 369 5.15 11.87 -14.47
C VAL A 369 4.82 13.35 -14.52
N MET A 370 5.48 14.15 -13.67
CA MET A 370 5.16 15.56 -13.44
C MET A 370 6.37 16.37 -12.98
N ALA A 371 6.33 17.68 -13.27
CA ALA A 371 7.21 18.70 -12.72
C ALA A 371 6.37 19.83 -12.12
N GLY A 372 6.85 20.46 -11.06
CA GLY A 372 6.09 21.49 -10.35
C GLY A 372 6.96 22.61 -9.79
N ALA A 373 6.31 23.76 -9.56
CA ALA A 373 6.87 24.84 -8.76
C ALA A 373 5.80 25.50 -7.88
N GLY A 374 6.21 25.95 -6.70
CA GLY A 374 5.32 26.50 -5.68
C GLY A 374 5.05 25.58 -4.49
N PHE A 375 4.35 26.13 -3.50
CA PHE A 375 4.19 25.63 -2.12
C PHE A 375 5.48 25.15 -1.43
N ASP A 376 5.85 25.91 -0.40
CA ASP A 376 7.09 25.90 0.38
C ASP A 376 7.85 24.55 0.46
N ALA A 377 9.09 24.51 -0.04
CA ALA A 377 10.01 23.39 0.16
C ALA A 377 10.25 23.10 1.66
N ALA A 378 10.00 24.06 2.56
CA ALA A 378 9.98 23.81 3.99
C ALA A 378 8.86 22.85 4.40
N MET A 379 7.67 22.87 3.78
CA MET A 379 6.66 21.82 4.01
C MET A 379 7.06 20.50 3.33
N VAL A 380 7.82 20.52 2.23
CA VAL A 380 8.44 19.28 1.71
C VAL A 380 9.53 18.74 2.66
N ARG A 381 10.11 19.59 3.51
CA ARG A 381 11.00 19.16 4.61
C ARG A 381 10.25 18.81 5.91
N ASP A 382 9.11 19.43 6.20
CA ASP A 382 8.45 19.45 7.52
C ASP A 382 7.05 18.82 7.56
N ALA A 383 6.44 18.52 6.41
CA ALA A 383 5.34 17.55 6.36
C ALA A 383 5.93 16.20 6.76
N SER A 384 5.68 15.81 8.01
CA SER A 384 6.18 14.56 8.60
C SER A 384 6.24 13.44 7.57
N ASP A 385 7.33 12.67 7.53
CA ASP A 385 7.48 11.47 6.68
C ASP A 385 6.21 10.56 6.71
N ARG A 386 5.42 10.66 7.78
CA ARG A 386 4.13 9.98 8.02
C ARG A 386 2.99 10.46 7.10
N LEU A 387 2.91 11.74 6.76
CA LEU A 387 1.88 12.30 5.86
C LEU A 387 2.20 11.97 4.39
N LYS A 388 3.49 12.07 4.01
CA LYS A 388 4.00 11.62 2.70
C LYS A 388 3.77 10.12 2.46
N ALA A 389 3.94 9.29 3.49
CA ALA A 389 3.79 7.83 3.37
C ALA A 389 2.32 7.35 3.36
N ARG A 390 1.38 8.06 3.99
CA ARG A 390 -0.03 7.61 4.13
C ARG A 390 -0.96 8.01 2.98
N LEU A 391 -0.70 9.16 2.35
CA LEU A 391 -1.64 9.76 1.39
C LEU A 391 -1.03 9.97 0.00
N GLY A 392 0.28 9.77 -0.15
CA GLY A 392 1.02 10.07 -1.38
C GLY A 392 0.79 11.50 -1.87
N TRP A 393 1.09 11.75 -3.14
CA TRP A 393 0.98 13.07 -3.77
C TRP A 393 -0.40 13.75 -3.61
N SER A 394 -1.49 13.00 -3.42
CA SER A 394 -2.80 13.58 -3.13
C SER A 394 -2.85 14.37 -1.81
N ALA A 395 -1.99 14.07 -0.83
CA ALA A 395 -1.81 14.95 0.32
C ALA A 395 -1.20 16.29 -0.09
N TYR A 396 -0.36 16.40 -1.11
CA TYR A 396 0.22 17.69 -1.53
C TYR A 396 -0.86 18.66 -2.06
N VAL A 397 -1.79 18.15 -2.88
CA VAL A 397 -2.92 18.93 -3.41
C VAL A 397 -3.96 19.23 -2.32
N VAL A 398 -4.22 18.30 -1.40
CA VAL A 398 -5.24 18.42 -0.34
C VAL A 398 -4.72 19.18 0.90
N SER A 399 -3.45 19.04 1.27
CA SER A 399 -2.77 19.76 2.36
C SER A 399 -2.45 21.22 2.00
N GLY A 400 -2.63 21.63 0.75
CA GLY A 400 -2.68 23.05 0.36
C GLY A 400 -3.72 23.86 1.14
N ALA A 401 -4.74 23.20 1.73
CA ALA A 401 -5.69 23.82 2.65
C ALA A 401 -5.08 24.31 3.97
N GLY A 402 -3.86 23.87 4.35
CA GLY A 402 -3.13 24.39 5.51
C GLY A 402 -2.37 25.69 5.24
N HIS A 403 -2.21 26.07 3.96
CA HIS A 403 -1.39 27.20 3.52
C HIS A 403 -2.24 28.25 2.79
N LEU A 404 -3.47 28.47 3.28
CA LEU A 404 -4.39 29.50 2.80
C LEU A 404 -3.76 30.91 2.87
N THR A 405 -2.77 31.09 3.74
CA THR A 405 -2.09 32.35 4.06
C THR A 405 -0.83 32.63 3.26
N ASP A 406 -0.26 31.65 2.55
CA ASP A 406 0.99 31.85 1.82
C ASP A 406 0.82 32.85 0.67
N PRO A 407 1.83 33.69 0.39
CA PRO A 407 1.80 34.62 -0.72
C PRO A 407 1.75 33.88 -2.05
N ARG A 408 1.04 34.47 -3.03
CA ARG A 408 0.98 33.92 -4.39
C ARG A 408 2.28 34.25 -5.12
N MET A 409 2.78 33.31 -5.91
CA MET A 409 3.89 33.58 -6.82
C MET A 409 3.40 34.42 -8.00
N HIS A 410 4.23 35.36 -8.42
CA HIS A 410 4.09 36.04 -9.70
C HIS A 410 4.97 35.32 -10.70
N LEU A 411 4.35 34.83 -11.78
CA LEU A 411 5.03 34.12 -12.84
C LEU A 411 4.71 34.75 -14.21
N ALA A 412 5.73 34.78 -15.06
CA ALA A 412 5.61 35.02 -16.48
C ALA A 412 5.82 33.70 -17.19
N MET A 413 4.93 33.30 -18.09
CA MET A 413 5.10 32.06 -18.84
C MET A 413 4.89 32.24 -20.33
N ARG A 414 5.66 31.52 -21.14
CA ARG A 414 5.49 31.42 -22.60
C ARG A 414 5.25 29.97 -22.97
N LEU A 415 4.25 29.74 -23.81
CA LEU A 415 3.85 28.42 -24.29
C LEU A 415 4.09 28.37 -25.81
N ASP A 416 4.85 27.38 -26.27
CA ASP A 416 5.16 27.16 -27.69
C ASP A 416 5.67 28.43 -28.42
N GLY A 417 6.49 29.24 -27.73
CA GLY A 417 7.04 30.50 -28.27
C GLY A 417 6.03 31.66 -28.40
N GLY A 418 4.78 31.44 -28.00
CA GLY A 418 3.70 32.42 -28.04
C GLY A 418 3.89 33.65 -27.15
N PRO A 419 2.85 34.50 -27.03
CA PRO A 419 2.91 35.70 -26.21
C PRO A 419 3.14 35.36 -24.74
N GLU A 420 3.81 36.26 -24.03
CA GLU A 420 4.05 36.11 -22.61
C GLU A 420 2.75 36.29 -21.81
N LEU A 421 2.47 35.32 -20.95
CA LEU A 421 1.32 35.28 -20.07
C LEU A 421 1.77 35.59 -18.64
N GLN A 422 1.40 36.77 -18.17
CA GLN A 422 1.58 37.16 -16.78
C GLN A 422 0.48 36.54 -15.92
N ARG A 423 0.86 35.81 -14.87
CA ARG A 423 -0.07 35.07 -14.00
C ARG A 423 0.34 35.17 -12.53
N ARG A 424 -0.65 34.96 -11.67
CA ARG A 424 -0.44 34.72 -10.24
C ARG A 424 -0.98 33.35 -9.90
N ALA A 425 -0.18 32.54 -9.23
CA ALA A 425 -0.59 31.20 -8.81
C ALA A 425 0.01 30.88 -7.43
N ARG A 426 -0.53 29.87 -6.76
CA ARG A 426 0.09 29.26 -5.58
C ARG A 426 0.96 28.06 -5.96
N MET A 427 0.63 27.43 -7.08
CA MET A 427 1.34 26.28 -7.63
C MET A 427 1.16 26.28 -9.15
N VAL A 428 2.23 25.91 -9.86
CA VAL A 428 2.17 25.46 -11.24
C VAL A 428 2.59 24.00 -11.29
N LEU A 429 1.79 23.18 -11.97
CA LEU A 429 2.08 21.77 -12.16
C LEU A 429 2.01 21.44 -13.65
N ILE A 430 3.03 20.76 -14.14
CA ILE A 430 3.17 20.31 -15.52
C ILE A 430 3.24 18.78 -15.48
N GLY A 431 2.37 18.11 -16.22
CA GLY A 431 2.30 16.65 -16.24
C GLY A 431 2.38 16.08 -17.64
N ASN A 432 3.15 15.00 -17.76
CA ASN A 432 3.10 14.07 -18.88
C ASN A 432 1.92 13.10 -18.76
N VAL A 433 1.52 12.83 -17.51
CA VAL A 433 0.35 12.01 -17.17
C VAL A 433 -0.60 12.78 -16.25
N GLY A 434 -1.85 12.32 -16.15
CA GLY A 434 -2.92 13.15 -15.62
C GLY A 434 -3.59 12.71 -14.33
N VAL A 435 -3.43 11.44 -13.96
CA VAL A 435 -4.09 10.83 -12.80
C VAL A 435 -3.13 10.72 -11.64
N LEU A 436 -3.52 11.28 -10.50
CA LEU A 436 -2.76 11.22 -9.26
C LEU A 436 -3.13 9.97 -8.43
N GLN A 437 -2.44 9.79 -7.30
CA GLN A 437 -2.78 8.78 -6.32
C GLN A 437 -4.23 8.97 -5.82
N GLY A 438 -4.92 7.86 -5.55
CA GLY A 438 -6.36 7.87 -5.24
C GLY A 438 -7.26 7.99 -6.46
N GLY A 439 -6.70 8.02 -7.68
CA GLY A 439 -7.46 8.05 -8.92
C GLY A 439 -7.94 9.45 -9.33
N LEU A 440 -7.38 10.52 -8.74
CA LEU A 440 -7.75 11.91 -9.03
C LEU A 440 -7.26 12.34 -10.41
N PRO A 441 -8.14 12.60 -11.40
CA PRO A 441 -7.73 13.14 -12.69
C PRO A 441 -7.50 14.66 -12.57
N LEU A 442 -6.27 15.03 -12.22
CA LEU A 442 -5.87 16.44 -12.08
C LEU A 442 -5.73 17.11 -13.45
N LEU A 443 -5.01 16.46 -14.37
CA LEU A 443 -4.85 16.88 -15.78
C LEU A 443 -5.60 15.89 -16.68
N PRO A 444 -6.92 16.06 -16.88
CA PRO A 444 -7.76 15.03 -17.51
C PRO A 444 -7.46 14.81 -19.00
N ALA A 445 -6.83 15.78 -19.66
CA ALA A 445 -6.45 15.70 -21.06
C ALA A 445 -5.03 15.13 -21.27
N ALA A 446 -4.25 14.96 -20.19
CA ALA A 446 -2.88 14.47 -20.27
C ALA A 446 -2.83 13.04 -20.81
N ARG A 447 -2.05 12.88 -21.87
CA ARG A 447 -1.78 11.60 -22.51
C ARG A 447 -0.28 11.50 -22.77
N PRO A 448 0.36 10.40 -22.34
CA PRO A 448 1.81 10.23 -22.43
C PRO A 448 2.30 9.94 -23.86
N ASP A 449 1.46 10.05 -24.88
CA ASP A 449 1.77 9.82 -26.29
C ASP A 449 1.20 10.92 -27.21
N SER A 450 0.86 12.08 -26.64
CA SER A 450 0.23 13.19 -27.36
C SER A 450 1.21 14.14 -28.06
N GLY A 451 2.50 14.02 -27.75
CA GLY A 451 3.53 14.98 -28.14
C GLY A 451 3.34 16.35 -27.51
N ARG A 452 2.64 16.44 -26.37
CA ARG A 452 2.37 17.67 -25.60
C ARG A 452 2.39 17.36 -24.10
N LEU A 453 2.64 18.39 -23.29
CA LEU A 453 2.52 18.36 -21.84
C LEU A 453 1.32 19.19 -21.40
N ASP A 454 0.67 18.76 -20.33
CA ASP A 454 -0.47 19.45 -19.74
C ASP A 454 -0.02 20.25 -18.52
N LEU A 455 -0.50 21.48 -18.39
CA LEU A 455 -0.18 22.37 -17.29
C LEU A 455 -1.45 22.82 -16.57
N VAL A 456 -1.39 22.90 -15.24
CA VAL A 456 -2.43 23.51 -14.42
C VAL A 456 -1.84 24.56 -13.49
N LEU A 457 -2.45 25.74 -13.49
CA LEU A 457 -2.20 26.78 -12.49
C LEU A 457 -3.25 26.68 -11.39
N LEU A 458 -2.82 26.59 -10.14
CA LEU A 458 -3.69 26.61 -8.97
C LEU A 458 -3.66 28.01 -8.34
N ASN A 459 -4.76 28.76 -8.44
CA ASN A 459 -4.88 30.15 -7.95
C ASN A 459 -6.16 30.41 -7.11
N PRO A 460 -6.50 29.57 -6.11
CA PRO A 460 -7.67 29.80 -5.28
C PRO A 460 -7.55 31.10 -4.46
N ARG A 461 -8.62 31.90 -4.46
CA ARG A 461 -8.76 33.16 -3.70
C ARG A 461 -9.68 32.95 -2.50
N GLY A 462 -9.14 33.06 -1.29
CA GLY A 462 -9.89 32.87 -0.04
C GLY A 462 -10.53 31.49 0.07
N LEU A 463 -11.34 31.28 1.12
CA LEU A 463 -11.99 29.99 1.39
C LEU A 463 -12.92 29.55 0.24
N THR A 464 -13.62 30.48 -0.39
CA THR A 464 -14.56 30.19 -1.49
C THR A 464 -13.84 29.72 -2.76
N GLY A 465 -12.66 30.26 -3.07
CA GLY A 465 -11.82 29.79 -4.17
C GLY A 465 -11.29 28.38 -3.93
N TRP A 466 -10.91 28.05 -2.70
CA TRP A 466 -10.50 26.70 -2.32
C TRP A 466 -11.65 25.70 -2.39
N ALA A 467 -12.83 26.06 -1.88
CA ALA A 467 -14.03 25.23 -1.99
C ALA A 467 -14.42 25.01 -3.46
N ALA A 468 -14.30 26.03 -4.31
CA ALA A 468 -14.55 25.91 -5.75
C ALA A 468 -13.55 24.96 -6.43
N ALA A 469 -12.26 25.07 -6.12
CA ALA A 469 -11.24 24.15 -6.63
C ALA A 469 -11.50 22.71 -6.18
N ALA A 470 -11.74 22.50 -4.89
CA ALA A 470 -12.05 21.19 -4.32
C ALA A 470 -13.32 20.58 -4.93
N GLY A 471 -14.40 21.36 -5.05
CA GLY A 471 -15.64 20.92 -5.70
C GLY A 471 -15.44 20.54 -7.16
N HIS A 472 -14.67 21.33 -7.92
CA HIS A 472 -14.35 21.02 -9.32
C HIS A 472 -13.54 19.72 -9.46
N LEU A 473 -12.56 19.50 -8.59
CA LEU A 473 -11.78 18.25 -8.57
C LEU A 473 -12.63 17.06 -8.10
N ALA A 474 -13.49 17.24 -7.10
CA ALA A 474 -14.37 16.20 -6.56
C ALA A 474 -15.39 15.70 -7.59
N VAL A 475 -15.98 16.59 -8.40
CA VAL A 475 -16.88 16.21 -9.50
C VAL A 475 -16.18 15.31 -10.53
N ARG A 476 -14.86 15.39 -10.65
CA ARG A 476 -14.08 14.53 -11.56
C ARG A 476 -13.75 13.16 -10.98
N MET A 477 -13.92 12.96 -9.67
CA MET A 477 -13.81 11.65 -9.02
C MET A 477 -15.07 10.79 -9.20
N LEU A 478 -16.20 11.42 -9.53
CA LEU A 478 -17.44 10.70 -9.79
C LEU A 478 -17.31 9.85 -11.07
N PRO A 479 -17.82 8.61 -11.08
CA PRO A 479 -17.74 7.73 -12.25
C PRO A 479 -18.52 8.36 -13.42
N ARG A 480 -17.79 8.85 -14.43
CA ARG A 480 -18.40 9.39 -15.66
C ARG A 480 -18.79 8.26 -16.59
N ARG A 481 -20.01 8.30 -17.13
CA ARG A 481 -20.37 7.56 -18.35
C ARG A 481 -19.41 8.02 -19.47
N ALA A 482 -18.78 7.07 -20.13
CA ALA A 482 -17.88 7.33 -21.26
C ALA A 482 -18.59 8.18 -22.32
N GLY A 483 -18.00 9.31 -22.73
CA GLY A 483 -18.53 10.08 -23.87
C GLY A 483 -18.33 11.60 -23.85
N ARG A 484 -17.91 12.23 -22.75
CA ARG A 484 -17.56 13.67 -22.76
C ARG A 484 -16.07 13.87 -22.49
N SER A 485 -15.28 13.87 -23.56
CA SER A 485 -14.05 14.65 -23.62
C SER A 485 -14.46 16.11 -23.48
N GLY A 486 -14.57 16.59 -22.23
CA GLY A 486 -14.94 17.97 -21.99
C GLY A 486 -13.80 18.85 -22.45
N ASP A 487 -14.02 19.60 -23.53
CA ASP A 487 -13.21 20.75 -23.92
C ASP A 487 -13.07 21.68 -22.72
N THR A 488 -11.98 21.52 -21.97
CA THR A 488 -11.48 22.60 -21.14
C THR A 488 -10.79 23.55 -22.10
N ALA A 489 -11.47 24.64 -22.44
CA ALA A 489 -10.88 25.71 -23.25
C ALA A 489 -9.54 26.12 -22.64
N THR A 490 -8.47 25.93 -23.41
CA THR A 490 -7.09 26.20 -23.00
C THR A 490 -6.97 27.67 -22.57
N GLY A 491 -6.38 27.92 -21.41
CA GLY A 491 -6.20 29.29 -20.88
C GLY A 491 -7.45 29.97 -20.36
N SER A 492 -8.60 29.29 -20.29
CA SER A 492 -9.80 29.84 -19.62
C SER A 492 -9.85 29.43 -18.15
N PRO A 493 -9.98 30.39 -17.21
CA PRO A 493 -10.10 30.06 -15.79
C PRO A 493 -11.39 29.28 -15.50
N VAL A 494 -11.26 28.20 -14.72
CA VAL A 494 -12.38 27.37 -14.25
C VAL A 494 -12.43 27.38 -12.71
N ALA A 495 -13.49 26.80 -12.14
CA ALA A 495 -13.68 26.76 -10.68
C ALA A 495 -13.60 28.15 -10.03
N ARG A 496 -14.34 29.15 -10.57
CA ARG A 496 -14.29 30.56 -10.15
C ARG A 496 -12.89 31.18 -10.22
N GLY A 497 -12.11 30.79 -11.23
CA GLY A 497 -10.74 31.26 -11.46
C GLY A 497 -9.70 30.64 -10.54
N ALA A 498 -10.06 29.58 -9.81
CA ALA A 498 -9.12 28.87 -8.95
C ALA A 498 -8.18 27.93 -9.71
N LEU A 499 -8.54 27.54 -10.94
CA LEU A 499 -7.78 26.62 -11.78
C LEU A 499 -7.72 27.16 -13.22
N GLU A 500 -6.58 27.03 -13.89
CA GLU A 500 -6.40 27.37 -15.31
C GLU A 500 -5.59 26.25 -15.97
N TYR A 501 -6.05 25.72 -17.11
CA TYR A 501 -5.44 24.57 -17.78
C TYR A 501 -4.82 24.97 -19.12
N PHE A 502 -3.67 24.41 -19.43
CA PHE A 502 -2.93 24.66 -20.66
C PHE A 502 -2.34 23.38 -21.24
N GLN A 503 -1.99 23.41 -22.53
CA GLN A 503 -1.23 22.36 -23.19
C GLN A 503 -0.17 23.01 -24.08
N ALA A 504 1.07 22.50 -24.04
CA ALA A 504 2.16 23.01 -24.86
C ALA A 504 3.23 21.92 -25.08
N ARG A 505 4.06 22.10 -26.10
CA ARG A 505 5.29 21.31 -26.32
C ARG A 505 6.47 21.89 -25.55
N ARG A 506 6.55 23.22 -25.50
CA ARG A 506 7.57 23.96 -24.76
C ARG A 506 6.92 24.97 -23.82
N ILE A 507 7.38 24.99 -22.59
CA ILE A 507 6.88 25.85 -21.51
C ILE A 507 8.08 26.54 -20.87
N ASP A 508 8.19 27.85 -21.06
CA ASP A 508 9.20 28.68 -20.39
C ASP A 508 8.52 29.46 -19.26
N ILE A 509 9.00 29.33 -18.03
CA ILE A 509 8.45 29.99 -16.83
C ILE A 509 9.54 30.81 -16.16
N GLY A 510 9.25 32.08 -15.91
CA GLY A 510 10.02 32.97 -15.06
C GLY A 510 9.24 33.31 -13.79
N PHE A 511 9.89 33.24 -12.63
CA PHE A 511 9.33 33.61 -11.33
C PHE A 511 9.95 34.91 -10.83
N ALA A 512 9.15 35.76 -10.19
CA ALA A 512 9.63 37.03 -9.63
C ALA A 512 10.62 36.84 -8.46
N THR A 513 10.51 35.74 -7.72
CA THR A 513 11.42 35.35 -6.64
C THR A 513 11.73 33.86 -6.76
N PRO A 514 12.87 33.38 -6.21
CA PRO A 514 13.18 31.95 -6.21
C PRO A 514 12.04 31.12 -5.64
N GLN A 515 11.63 30.09 -6.38
CA GLN A 515 10.58 29.15 -5.98
C GLN A 515 11.17 27.77 -5.74
N ALA A 516 10.58 27.06 -4.80
CA ALA A 516 10.74 25.62 -4.66
C ALA A 516 10.28 24.92 -5.95
N ARG A 517 11.06 23.93 -6.39
CA ARG A 517 10.83 23.14 -7.60
C ARG A 517 10.94 21.66 -7.32
N GLU A 518 10.23 20.86 -8.10
CA GLU A 518 10.24 19.40 -7.95
C GLU A 518 9.99 18.65 -9.26
N LEU A 519 10.51 17.42 -9.34
CA LEU A 519 10.44 16.51 -10.49
C LEU A 519 10.10 15.09 -10.04
N ASP A 520 8.98 14.54 -10.49
CA ASP A 520 8.45 13.22 -10.10
C ASP A 520 8.46 12.97 -8.57
N GLY A 521 8.30 14.04 -7.78
CA GLY A 521 8.29 14.03 -6.31
C GLY A 521 9.65 14.24 -5.63
N ASP A 522 10.74 14.40 -6.39
CA ASP A 522 12.06 14.76 -5.88
C ASP A 522 12.24 16.28 -5.90
N VAL A 523 12.65 16.83 -4.75
CA VAL A 523 12.96 18.27 -4.62
C VAL A 523 14.24 18.57 -5.35
N VAL A 524 14.21 19.59 -6.21
CA VAL A 524 15.40 20.12 -6.87
C VAL A 524 15.73 21.51 -6.32
N ALA A 525 16.87 22.06 -6.72
CA ALA A 525 17.29 23.39 -6.26
C ALA A 525 16.18 24.43 -6.47
N ASP A 526 16.09 25.41 -5.59
CA ASP A 526 15.20 26.56 -5.79
C ASP A 526 15.69 27.41 -6.97
N GLY A 527 14.77 28.12 -7.63
CA GLY A 527 15.17 28.98 -8.75
C GLY A 527 14.06 29.86 -9.29
N THR A 528 14.45 30.76 -10.17
CA THR A 528 13.63 31.79 -10.81
C THR A 528 13.27 31.45 -12.24
N ARG A 529 13.86 30.40 -12.83
CA ARG A 529 13.57 29.98 -14.20
C ARG A 529 13.34 28.48 -14.31
N LEU A 530 12.39 28.11 -15.14
CA LEU A 530 12.10 26.72 -15.47
C LEU A 530 11.69 26.63 -16.94
N THR A 531 12.48 25.92 -17.73
CA THR A 531 12.13 25.58 -19.12
C THR A 531 11.86 24.10 -19.19
N ILE A 532 10.70 23.75 -19.74
CA ILE A 532 10.22 22.38 -19.87
C ILE A 532 9.86 22.14 -21.33
N GLU A 533 10.35 21.02 -21.88
CA GLU A 533 10.10 20.61 -23.25
C GLU A 533 9.69 19.14 -23.29
N VAL A 534 8.65 18.83 -24.06
CA VAL A 534 8.32 17.43 -24.37
C VAL A 534 9.40 16.83 -25.28
N GLN A 535 9.75 15.58 -25.03
CA GLN A 535 10.56 14.72 -25.88
C GLN A 535 9.63 13.65 -26.47
N PRO A 536 9.02 13.87 -27.65
CA PRO A 536 7.95 13.01 -28.16
C PRO A 536 8.44 11.59 -28.43
N GLY A 537 7.73 10.60 -27.91
CA GLY A 537 8.05 9.19 -28.10
C GLY A 537 9.49 8.82 -27.68
N ALA A 538 10.13 9.57 -26.78
CA ALA A 538 11.54 9.35 -26.48
C ALA A 538 11.80 8.02 -25.76
N LEU A 539 10.85 7.53 -24.95
CA LEU A 539 11.04 6.37 -24.10
C LEU A 539 10.24 5.16 -24.62
N PRO A 540 10.90 4.09 -25.10
CA PRO A 540 10.22 2.82 -25.38
C PRO A 540 9.86 2.10 -24.07
N VAL A 541 8.58 1.78 -23.87
CA VAL A 541 8.05 1.09 -22.67
C VAL A 541 7.31 -0.18 -23.05
N ARG A 542 7.53 -1.27 -22.30
CA ARG A 542 6.76 -2.51 -22.41
C ARG A 542 5.40 -2.33 -21.76
N LEU A 543 4.34 -2.39 -22.56
CA LEU A 543 2.96 -2.25 -22.10
C LEU A 543 2.10 -3.42 -22.57
N PRO A 544 1.07 -3.82 -21.80
CA PRO A 544 0.11 -4.83 -22.21
C PRO A 544 -0.51 -4.47 -23.57
N ALA A 545 -0.78 -5.50 -24.39
CA ALA A 545 -1.53 -5.26 -25.62
C ALA A 545 -2.91 -4.65 -25.27
N PRO A 546 -3.37 -3.62 -26.01
CA PRO A 546 -4.69 -3.05 -25.77
C PRO A 546 -5.73 -4.15 -25.93
N THR A 547 -6.61 -4.32 -24.94
CA THR A 547 -7.75 -5.22 -25.05
C THR A 547 -8.58 -4.79 -26.26
N PRO A 548 -8.84 -5.65 -27.25
CA PRO A 548 -9.69 -5.29 -28.38
C PRO A 548 -11.05 -4.86 -27.85
N VAL A 549 -11.43 -3.61 -28.14
CA VAL A 549 -12.78 -3.10 -27.84
C VAL A 549 -13.75 -3.88 -28.72
N PRO A 550 -14.83 -4.47 -28.17
CA PRO A 550 -15.88 -5.09 -28.99
C PRO A 550 -16.36 -4.08 -30.04
N ALA A 551 -16.54 -4.53 -31.29
CA ALA A 551 -16.79 -3.67 -32.45
C ALA A 551 -18.02 -2.72 -32.33
N ALA A 552 -18.86 -2.90 -31.32
CA ALA A 552 -20.07 -2.09 -31.07
C ALA A 552 -19.82 -0.65 -30.55
N ALA A 553 -18.56 -0.21 -30.36
CA ALA A 553 -18.24 1.13 -29.88
C ALA A 553 -17.44 2.00 -30.86
N ARG A 554 -17.38 1.64 -32.16
CA ARG A 554 -16.89 2.57 -33.18
C ARG A 554 -18.02 3.54 -33.53
N ALA A 555 -17.96 4.75 -32.97
CA ALA A 555 -18.68 5.87 -33.55
C ALA A 555 -18.22 6.06 -35.01
N PRO A 556 -19.12 6.34 -35.96
CA PRO A 556 -18.75 6.53 -37.35
C PRO A 556 -17.76 7.70 -37.45
N ARG A 557 -16.68 7.50 -38.21
CA ARG A 557 -15.79 8.60 -38.61
C ARG A 557 -16.63 9.56 -39.43
N HIS A 558 -16.61 10.84 -39.07
CA HIS A 558 -17.03 11.90 -39.97
C HIS A 558 -16.02 11.90 -41.12
N ASP A 559 -16.43 11.41 -42.28
CA ASP A 559 -15.69 11.65 -43.51
C ASP A 559 -15.88 13.13 -43.88
N ASP A 560 -14.75 13.84 -43.97
CA ASP A 560 -14.68 15.17 -44.57
C ASP A 560 -15.01 15.04 -46.06
N HIS A 561 -16.18 15.54 -46.45
CA HIS A 561 -16.46 15.83 -47.84
C HIS A 561 -15.63 17.04 -48.27
N ALA A 562 -14.53 16.76 -48.96
CA ALA A 562 -13.94 17.70 -49.91
C ALA A 562 -14.98 18.02 -51.00
N VAL A 563 -15.50 19.25 -51.01
CA VAL A 563 -16.15 19.82 -52.19
C VAL A 563 -15.08 20.60 -52.94
N THR A 564 -14.63 19.96 -54.02
CA THR A 564 -13.83 20.55 -55.08
C THR A 564 -14.62 21.60 -55.84
N SER A 565 -13.93 22.67 -56.21
CA SER A 565 -14.32 23.69 -57.18
C SER A 565 -14.66 23.09 -58.55
N GLY A 566 -15.73 23.60 -59.18
CA GLY A 566 -16.01 23.42 -60.61
C GLY A 566 -17.39 23.95 -60.98
N GLY A 567 -17.45 25.16 -61.54
CA GLY A 567 -18.66 25.84 -62.02
C GLY A 567 -18.55 27.35 -61.92
#